data_AF-A0A6I1YIT2-F1
#
_entry.id   AF-A0A6I1YIT2-F1
#
_cell.length_a   1.000
_cell.length_b   1.000
_cell.length_c   1.000
_cell.angle_alpha   90.00
_cell.angle_beta   90.00
_cell.angle_gamma   90.00
#
_symmetry.space_group_name_H-M   'P 1'
#
loop_
_entity.id
_entity.type
_entity.pdbx_description
1 polymer ?
#
loop_
_entity_poly.entity_id
_entity_poly.type
_entity_poly.pdbx_seq_one_letter_code
_entity_poly.pdbx_strand_id
1 'polypeptide(L)'
;MNRLLACVVAGAVLLSAVACTAGGGPSRVKPSPAASSTRTASPRATAAGRGQVVDASRANLTAQLSIKDLPGPHGMFTAAVGRSAATFVWESADGRFCSGSAATAGGFTSALCVSDRRDLPFSVRPALVPLLSTYTFAEVHVFGADRETVRSVTCNSRPVAVRRLPPVLDGRRALYAFDLSEPTAGRVTVTVVRGRVTATEHVELLGGHLRHKASCR
;
A
#
# COMPACT_ATOMS: atom_id res chain seq x y z
N MET A 1 -27.76 10.23 39.84
CA MET A 1 -29.06 9.56 40.13
C MET A 1 -29.21 8.37 39.20
N ASN A 2 -29.40 7.18 39.80
CA ASN A 2 -29.90 5.88 39.29
C ASN A 2 -29.15 5.20 38.11
N ARG A 3 -28.37 4.13 38.36
CA ARG A 3 -28.72 2.69 38.59
C ARG A 3 -29.27 2.01 37.32
N LEU A 4 -28.46 1.20 36.63
CA LEU A 4 -28.30 -0.27 36.76
C LEU A 4 -29.52 -1.08 36.27
N LEU A 5 -29.31 -1.92 35.24
CA LEU A 5 -29.96 -3.23 35.11
C LEU A 5 -29.13 -4.18 34.24
N ALA A 6 -28.84 -5.33 34.83
CA ALA A 6 -28.15 -6.50 34.29
C ALA A 6 -29.16 -7.57 33.88
N CYS A 7 -28.63 -8.75 33.51
CA CYS A 7 -29.28 -10.07 33.35
C CYS A 7 -29.74 -10.37 31.89
N VAL A 8 -29.63 -11.58 31.29
CA VAL A 8 -29.49 -12.97 31.76
C VAL A 8 -28.80 -13.83 30.67
N VAL A 9 -28.05 -14.86 31.09
CA VAL A 9 -27.57 -16.01 30.31
C VAL A 9 -28.55 -17.20 30.42
N ALA A 10 -28.86 -17.88 29.31
CA ALA A 10 -29.27 -19.31 29.20
C ALA A 10 -29.63 -19.58 27.72
N GLY A 11 -29.24 -20.64 27.01
CA GLY A 11 -28.95 -22.02 27.38
C GLY A 11 -30.05 -22.93 26.79
N ALA A 12 -29.74 -23.76 25.79
CA ALA A 12 -30.49 -24.99 25.47
C ALA A 12 -29.72 -25.88 24.49
N VAL A 13 -29.76 -27.18 24.79
CA VAL A 13 -28.99 -28.29 24.24
C VAL A 13 -29.99 -29.36 23.75
N LEU A 14 -29.53 -30.23 22.83
CA LEU A 14 -30.06 -31.54 22.40
C LEU A 14 -31.27 -31.57 21.45
N LEU A 15 -31.13 -32.36 20.37
CA LEU A 15 -31.85 -33.63 20.21
C LEU A 15 -31.25 -34.47 19.07
N SER A 16 -30.83 -35.67 19.47
CA SER A 16 -30.40 -36.78 18.63
C SER A 16 -31.59 -37.50 18.02
N ALA A 17 -31.44 -38.08 16.82
CA ALA A 17 -32.29 -39.18 16.37
C ALA A 17 -31.41 -40.29 15.78
N VAL A 18 -31.52 -41.47 16.39
CA VAL A 18 -30.96 -42.76 15.97
C VAL A 18 -32.14 -43.69 15.71
N ALA A 19 -31.94 -44.62 14.75
CA ALA A 19 -32.63 -45.89 14.46
C ALA A 19 -33.13 -45.92 12.99
N CYS A 20 -33.01 -46.99 12.19
CA CYS A 20 -33.04 -48.42 12.49
C CYS A 20 -32.12 -49.27 11.58
N THR A 21 -31.85 -50.47 12.07
CA THR A 21 -31.09 -51.62 11.55
C THR A 21 -31.76 -52.43 10.43
N ALA A 22 -30.97 -53.11 9.58
CA ALA A 22 -30.86 -54.59 9.46
C ALA A 22 -30.58 -55.15 8.04
N GLY A 23 -29.78 -56.22 7.98
CA GLY A 23 -29.56 -57.12 6.83
C GLY A 23 -28.23 -56.85 6.09
N GLY A 24 -27.23 -57.73 5.97
CA GLY A 24 -27.19 -59.19 5.97
C GLY A 24 -26.56 -59.65 4.64
N GLY A 25 -25.34 -60.19 4.65
CA GLY A 25 -24.75 -60.88 3.50
C GLY A 25 -23.30 -60.47 3.14
N PRO A 26 -22.33 -61.41 3.08
CA PRO A 26 -20.93 -61.11 2.83
C PRO A 26 -20.61 -61.08 1.34
N SER A 27 -19.83 -60.10 0.87
CA SER A 27 -19.19 -60.18 -0.43
C SER A 27 -17.93 -59.32 -0.54
N ARG A 28 -16.83 -60.05 -0.69
CA ARG A 28 -15.70 -59.79 -1.60
C ARG A 28 -14.90 -58.49 -1.39
N VAL A 29 -13.73 -58.70 -0.80
CA VAL A 29 -12.55 -57.84 -0.92
C VAL A 29 -12.29 -57.47 -2.39
N LYS A 30 -12.22 -56.16 -2.65
CA LYS A 30 -11.51 -55.58 -3.78
C LYS A 30 -10.77 -54.33 -3.25
N PRO A 31 -9.43 -54.24 -3.29
CA PRO A 31 -8.74 -53.03 -2.90
C PRO A 31 -9.03 -51.97 -3.97
N SER A 32 -9.75 -50.92 -3.59
CA SER A 32 -9.85 -49.72 -4.42
C SER A 32 -8.63 -48.84 -4.14
N PRO A 33 -7.96 -48.31 -5.16
CA PRO A 33 -6.72 -47.57 -4.99
C PRO A 33 -6.97 -46.32 -4.16
N ALA A 34 -6.05 -46.05 -3.23
CA ALA A 34 -6.02 -44.81 -2.47
C ALA A 34 -6.17 -43.64 -3.44
N ALA A 35 -7.29 -42.94 -3.36
CA ALA A 35 -7.45 -41.67 -4.03
C ALA A 35 -6.44 -40.72 -3.39
N SER A 36 -5.28 -40.58 -4.03
CA SER A 36 -4.39 -39.45 -3.84
C SER A 36 -5.23 -38.20 -4.11
N SER A 37 -5.72 -37.61 -3.03
CA SER A 37 -6.21 -36.25 -3.01
C SER A 37 -5.04 -35.37 -3.42
N THR A 38 -4.91 -35.15 -4.72
CA THR A 38 -4.13 -34.07 -5.28
C THR A 38 -4.80 -32.81 -4.75
N ARG A 39 -4.32 -32.30 -3.61
CA ARG A 39 -4.58 -30.93 -3.22
C ARG A 39 -3.99 -30.07 -4.32
N THR A 40 -4.83 -29.74 -5.30
CA THR A 40 -4.59 -28.60 -6.17
C THR A 40 -4.43 -27.41 -5.24
N ALA A 41 -3.18 -27.01 -5.02
CA ALA A 41 -2.89 -25.79 -4.30
C ALA A 41 -3.62 -24.67 -5.05
N SER A 42 -4.64 -24.09 -4.41
CA SER A 42 -5.28 -22.88 -4.92
C SER A 42 -4.17 -21.91 -5.32
N PRO A 43 -4.24 -21.28 -6.51
CA PRO A 43 -3.24 -20.33 -6.90
C PRO A 43 -3.26 -19.23 -5.84
N ARG A 44 -2.17 -19.18 -5.07
CA ARG A 44 -1.80 -18.04 -4.23
C ARG A 44 -2.19 -16.82 -5.05
N ALA A 45 -3.10 -15.97 -4.56
CA ALA A 45 -3.36 -14.68 -5.19
C ALA A 45 -1.99 -13.97 -5.17
N THR A 46 -1.29 -14.06 -6.29
CA THR A 46 0.17 -14.14 -6.34
C THR A 46 0.75 -12.79 -6.65
N ALA A 47 2.05 -12.62 -6.40
CA ALA A 47 2.82 -11.51 -6.96
C ALA A 47 2.51 -11.25 -8.46
N ALA A 48 2.14 -12.31 -9.21
CA ALA A 48 1.65 -12.23 -10.59
C ALA A 48 0.43 -11.31 -10.76
N GLY A 49 -0.59 -11.41 -9.89
CA GLY A 49 -1.75 -10.53 -9.94
C GLY A 49 -1.41 -9.07 -9.61
N ARG A 50 -0.46 -8.85 -8.68
CA ARG A 50 0.03 -7.50 -8.35
C ARG A 50 0.83 -6.91 -9.52
N GLY A 51 1.63 -7.71 -10.22
CA GLY A 51 2.35 -7.30 -11.43
C GLY A 51 1.39 -6.87 -12.53
N GLN A 52 0.34 -7.66 -12.79
CA GLN A 52 -0.68 -7.32 -13.79
C GLN A 52 -1.38 -5.99 -13.49
N VAL A 53 -1.72 -5.72 -12.22
CA VAL A 53 -2.30 -4.43 -11.82
C VAL A 53 -1.34 -3.28 -12.10
N VAL A 54 -0.06 -3.46 -11.75
CA VAL A 54 0.98 -2.45 -12.01
C VAL A 54 1.10 -2.16 -13.50
N ASP A 55 1.18 -3.19 -14.35
CA ASP A 55 1.40 -3.00 -15.77
C ASP A 55 0.19 -2.40 -16.47
N ALA A 56 -1.03 -2.88 -16.17
CA ALA A 56 -2.26 -2.31 -16.72
C ALA A 56 -2.49 -0.86 -16.26
N SER A 57 -2.28 -0.56 -14.98
CA SER A 57 -2.36 0.82 -14.48
C SER A 57 -1.29 1.71 -15.10
N ARG A 58 -0.05 1.23 -15.28
CA ARG A 58 1.02 2.02 -15.93
C ARG A 58 0.67 2.33 -17.38
N ALA A 59 0.16 1.36 -18.13
CA ALA A 59 -0.26 1.54 -19.51
C ALA A 59 -1.38 2.59 -19.61
N ASN A 60 -2.42 2.48 -18.77
CA ASN A 60 -3.52 3.43 -18.74
C ASN A 60 -3.07 4.84 -18.35
N LEU A 61 -2.18 4.97 -17.36
CA LEU A 61 -1.61 6.26 -16.98
C LEU A 61 -0.84 6.88 -18.14
N THR A 62 0.08 6.12 -18.74
CA THR A 62 0.97 6.60 -19.81
C THR A 62 0.19 7.05 -21.05
N ALA A 63 -0.90 6.36 -21.39
CA ALA A 63 -1.77 6.73 -22.51
C ALA A 63 -2.45 8.09 -22.36
N GLN A 64 -2.53 8.63 -21.14
CA GLN A 64 -3.18 9.91 -20.82
C GLN A 64 -2.17 11.05 -20.60
N LEU A 65 -0.86 10.76 -20.60
CA LEU A 65 0.16 11.77 -20.38
C LEU A 65 0.42 12.57 -21.66
N SER A 66 0.68 13.86 -21.49
CA SER A 66 1.25 14.67 -22.56
C SER A 66 2.69 14.25 -22.84
N ILE A 67 3.19 14.47 -24.06
CA ILE A 67 4.56 14.09 -24.46
C ILE A 67 5.61 14.64 -23.49
N LYS A 68 5.45 15.88 -23.03
CA LYS A 68 6.39 16.54 -22.10
C LYS A 68 6.39 15.95 -20.69
N ASP A 69 5.32 15.24 -20.30
CA ASP A 69 5.14 14.67 -18.96
C ASP A 69 5.41 13.15 -18.95
N LEU A 70 5.75 12.56 -20.09
CA LEU A 70 6.13 11.15 -20.16
C LEU A 70 7.36 10.85 -19.28
N PRO A 71 7.48 9.60 -18.80
CA PRO A 71 8.66 9.16 -18.06
C PRO A 71 9.94 9.36 -18.87
N GLY A 72 10.96 9.88 -18.20
CA GLY A 72 12.31 9.96 -18.73
C GLY A 72 12.99 8.59 -18.82
N PRO A 73 14.31 8.56 -19.06
CA PRO A 73 15.07 7.33 -19.31
C PRO A 73 14.98 6.26 -18.21
N HIS A 74 14.69 6.67 -16.98
CA HIS A 74 14.58 5.76 -15.83
C HIS A 74 13.18 5.16 -15.66
N GLY A 75 12.20 5.57 -16.46
CA GLY A 75 10.82 5.06 -16.43
C GLY A 75 10.04 5.49 -15.20
N MET A 76 8.92 4.78 -14.95
CA MET A 76 8.07 5.00 -13.77
C MET A 76 8.35 3.99 -12.67
N PHE A 77 8.40 4.49 -11.44
CA PHE A 77 8.51 3.68 -10.23
C PHE A 77 7.17 3.55 -9.54
N THR A 78 6.86 2.34 -9.08
CA THR A 78 5.61 2.06 -8.37
C THR A 78 5.72 2.50 -6.92
N ALA A 79 4.98 3.56 -6.56
CA ALA A 79 4.90 4.05 -5.20
C ALA A 79 3.96 3.20 -4.34
N ALA A 80 2.80 2.79 -4.86
CA ALA A 80 1.82 1.94 -4.16
C ALA A 80 0.97 1.12 -5.16
N VAL A 81 0.40 -0.01 -4.71
CA VAL A 81 -0.48 -0.85 -5.53
C VAL A 81 -1.63 -1.37 -4.68
N GLY A 82 -2.85 -1.07 -5.12
CA GLY A 82 -4.10 -1.57 -4.59
C GLY A 82 -4.60 -2.80 -5.34
N ARG A 83 -5.90 -3.10 -5.22
CA ARG A 83 -6.50 -4.28 -5.89
C ARG A 83 -6.69 -4.09 -7.39
N SER A 84 -6.97 -2.88 -7.83
CA SER A 84 -7.32 -2.54 -9.22
C SER A 84 -6.73 -1.20 -9.69
N ALA A 85 -5.74 -0.69 -8.96
CA ALA A 85 -5.10 0.58 -9.27
C ALA A 85 -3.68 0.61 -8.69
N ALA A 86 -2.85 1.47 -9.24
CA ALA A 86 -1.49 1.72 -8.75
C ALA A 86 -1.15 3.21 -8.83
N THR A 87 -0.24 3.62 -7.95
CA THR A 87 0.33 4.96 -7.90
C THR A 87 1.80 4.89 -8.28
N PHE A 88 2.23 5.85 -9.08
CA PHE A 88 3.55 5.93 -9.67
C PHE A 88 4.19 7.29 -9.43
N VAL A 89 5.51 7.31 -9.47
CA VAL A 89 6.34 8.50 -9.50
C VAL A 89 7.43 8.32 -10.55
N TRP A 90 7.83 9.41 -11.18
CA TRP A 90 8.88 9.41 -12.19
C TRP A 90 9.52 10.78 -12.31
N GLU A 91 10.66 10.82 -12.98
CA GLU A 91 11.24 12.05 -13.49
C GLU A 91 10.94 12.11 -15.00
N SER A 92 10.43 13.24 -15.50
CA SER A 92 10.24 13.46 -16.93
C SER A 92 11.60 13.68 -17.61
N ALA A 93 11.62 13.67 -18.95
CA ALA A 93 12.85 13.86 -19.72
C ALA A 93 13.56 15.21 -19.45
N ASP A 94 12.81 16.24 -19.04
CA ASP A 94 13.33 17.57 -18.67
C ASP A 94 13.67 17.71 -17.17
N GLY A 95 13.64 16.61 -16.41
CA GLY A 95 14.07 16.57 -15.01
C GLY A 95 13.01 17.00 -13.99
N ARG A 96 11.74 17.15 -14.40
CA ARG A 96 10.65 17.49 -13.47
C ARG A 96 10.19 16.24 -12.75
N PHE A 97 9.94 16.36 -11.45
CA PHE A 97 9.28 15.29 -10.70
C PHE A 97 7.81 15.22 -11.08
N CYS A 98 7.34 14.01 -11.36
CA CYS A 98 5.98 13.72 -11.70
C CYS A 98 5.44 12.57 -10.85
N SER A 99 4.13 12.56 -10.68
CA SER A 99 3.40 11.52 -9.98
C SER A 99 2.04 11.31 -10.61
N GLY A 100 1.47 10.14 -10.41
CA GLY A 100 0.16 9.83 -10.96
C GLY A 100 -0.39 8.52 -10.46
N SER A 101 -1.68 8.32 -10.64
CA SER A 101 -2.37 7.08 -10.32
C SER A 101 -3.35 6.73 -11.42
N ALA A 102 -3.53 5.44 -11.67
CA ALA A 102 -4.52 4.98 -12.62
C ALA A 102 -5.15 3.65 -12.19
N ALA A 103 -6.44 3.50 -12.48
CA ALA A 103 -7.15 2.23 -12.38
C ALA A 103 -6.82 1.32 -13.58
N THR A 104 -6.87 0.00 -13.39
CA THR A 104 -6.59 -0.99 -14.45
C THR A 104 -7.63 -1.00 -15.57
N ALA A 105 -8.86 -0.58 -15.30
CA ALA A 105 -9.98 -0.60 -16.25
C ALA A 105 -10.33 0.79 -16.84
N GLY A 106 -9.46 1.79 -16.72
CA GLY A 106 -9.63 3.09 -17.39
C GLY A 106 -10.64 4.07 -16.77
N GLY A 107 -11.15 3.84 -15.57
CA GLY A 107 -12.16 4.72 -14.93
C GLY A 107 -11.61 5.97 -14.23
N PHE A 108 -10.45 5.88 -13.59
CA PHE A 108 -9.78 7.01 -12.95
C PHE A 108 -8.31 7.03 -13.36
N THR A 109 -7.86 8.21 -13.76
CA THR A 109 -6.46 8.53 -14.02
C THR A 109 -6.19 9.95 -13.53
N SER A 110 -5.12 10.14 -12.79
CA SER A 110 -4.59 11.46 -12.47
C SER A 110 -3.08 11.47 -12.65
N ALA A 111 -2.56 12.60 -13.11
CA ALA A 111 -1.14 12.85 -13.18
C ALA A 111 -0.88 14.33 -12.85
N LEU A 112 0.23 14.57 -12.17
CA LEU A 112 0.73 15.90 -11.87
C LEU A 112 2.25 15.88 -11.97
N CYS A 113 2.79 16.88 -12.66
CA CYS A 113 4.20 17.18 -12.65
C CYS A 113 4.41 18.54 -12.01
N VAL A 114 5.56 18.75 -11.38
CA VAL A 114 5.99 20.10 -11.03
C VAL A 114 6.18 20.93 -12.29
N SER A 115 6.02 22.25 -12.18
CA SER A 115 6.07 23.16 -13.33
C SER A 115 7.49 23.30 -13.87
N ASP A 116 8.46 23.47 -12.97
CA ASP A 116 9.89 23.52 -13.29
C ASP A 116 10.67 22.57 -12.36
N ARG A 117 11.78 22.00 -12.85
CA ARG A 117 12.66 21.14 -12.05
C ARG A 117 13.25 21.85 -10.83
N ARG A 118 13.33 23.19 -10.88
CA ARG A 118 13.84 24.05 -9.81
C ARG A 118 12.83 24.23 -8.68
N ASP A 119 11.56 23.86 -8.87
CA ASP A 119 10.52 23.98 -7.85
C ASP A 119 10.71 22.96 -6.70
N LEU A 120 11.55 21.94 -6.92
CA LEU A 120 11.93 20.95 -5.92
C LEU A 120 13.43 20.99 -5.63
N PRO A 121 13.97 22.14 -5.15
CA PRO A 121 15.40 22.29 -4.97
C PRO A 121 15.93 21.28 -3.94
N PHE A 122 17.13 20.75 -4.19
CA PHE A 122 17.82 19.91 -3.22
C PHE A 122 18.33 20.75 -2.04
N SER A 123 17.96 20.36 -0.82
CA SER A 123 18.32 21.07 0.39
C SER A 123 19.81 20.95 0.72
N VAL A 124 20.41 22.06 1.12
CA VAL A 124 21.78 22.11 1.64
C VAL A 124 21.90 21.58 3.07
N ARG A 125 20.77 21.50 3.79
CA ARG A 125 20.65 20.92 5.14
C ARG A 125 19.85 19.61 5.08
N PRO A 126 20.03 18.68 6.02
CA PRO A 126 19.22 17.48 5.98
C PRO A 126 17.75 17.83 6.20
N ALA A 127 16.87 17.22 5.40
CA ALA A 127 15.45 17.54 5.35
C ALA A 127 14.63 16.43 4.71
N LEU A 128 13.42 16.20 5.25
CA LEU A 128 12.36 15.48 4.56
C LEU A 128 11.55 16.44 3.68
N VAL A 129 11.35 16.05 2.43
CA VAL A 129 10.65 16.87 1.43
C VAL A 129 9.39 16.14 0.97
N PRO A 130 8.18 16.60 1.30
CA PRO A 130 6.95 15.97 0.82
C PRO A 130 6.84 16.18 -0.69
N LEU A 131 6.61 15.10 -1.45
CA LEU A 131 6.54 15.14 -2.91
C LEU A 131 5.17 14.70 -3.44
N LEU A 132 4.52 13.76 -2.77
CA LEU A 132 3.17 13.32 -3.08
C LEU A 132 2.45 12.98 -1.78
N SER A 133 1.23 13.48 -1.67
CA SER A 133 0.26 13.02 -0.68
C SER A 133 -1.08 12.93 -1.42
N THR A 134 -1.61 11.72 -1.60
CA THR A 134 -2.85 11.51 -2.35
C THR A 134 -3.71 10.42 -1.75
N TYR A 135 -5.01 10.44 -2.03
CA TYR A 135 -5.93 9.35 -1.70
C TYR A 135 -6.65 8.90 -2.97
N THR A 136 -6.44 7.64 -3.36
CA THR A 136 -7.05 7.06 -4.57
C THR A 136 -7.73 5.73 -4.24
N PHE A 137 -6.94 4.73 -3.88
CA PHE A 137 -7.38 3.43 -3.34
C PHE A 137 -6.82 3.16 -1.94
N ALA A 138 -5.87 3.99 -1.52
CA ALA A 138 -5.21 4.06 -0.23
C ALA A 138 -4.72 5.51 -0.06
N GLU A 139 -4.37 5.89 1.16
CA GLU A 139 -3.63 7.14 1.39
C GLU A 139 -2.15 6.88 1.11
N VAL A 140 -1.63 7.46 0.03
CA VAL A 140 -0.27 7.24 -0.46
C VAL A 140 0.57 8.48 -0.23
N HIS A 141 1.74 8.28 0.37
CA HIS A 141 2.73 9.32 0.61
C HIS A 141 4.05 8.97 -0.05
N VAL A 142 4.63 9.93 -0.75
CA VAL A 142 5.99 9.87 -1.28
C VAL A 142 6.73 11.11 -0.80
N PHE A 143 7.91 10.91 -0.24
CA PHE A 143 8.76 11.98 0.25
C PHE A 143 10.22 11.71 -0.07
N GLY A 144 10.95 12.80 -0.31
CA GLY A 144 12.40 12.79 -0.43
C GLY A 144 13.07 12.89 0.93
N ALA A 145 14.29 12.38 1.03
CA ALA A 145 15.20 12.66 2.12
C ALA A 145 16.50 13.22 1.54
N ASP A 146 16.80 14.48 1.86
CA ASP A 146 18.02 15.16 1.44
C ASP A 146 19.06 15.02 2.54
N ARG A 147 20.28 14.57 2.17
CA ARG A 147 21.42 14.42 3.09
C ARG A 147 21.14 13.57 4.34
N GLU A 148 20.11 12.73 4.28
CA GLU A 148 19.75 11.78 5.32
C GLU A 148 19.07 10.55 4.72
N THR A 149 19.02 9.47 5.48
CA THR A 149 18.44 8.20 5.06
C THR A 149 17.35 7.80 6.03
N VAL A 150 16.18 7.40 5.52
CA VAL A 150 15.09 6.91 6.35
C VAL A 150 15.41 5.52 6.85
N ARG A 151 15.31 5.32 8.16
CA ARG A 151 15.49 4.03 8.82
C ARG A 151 14.16 3.35 9.10
N SER A 152 13.19 4.11 9.59
CA SER A 152 11.86 3.60 9.92
C SER A 152 10.82 4.71 9.91
N VAL A 153 9.56 4.32 9.72
CA VAL A 153 8.39 5.19 9.83
C VAL A 153 7.42 4.54 10.81
N THR A 154 6.83 5.32 11.70
CA THR A 154 5.83 4.84 12.66
C THR A 154 4.62 5.76 12.75
N CYS A 155 3.45 5.18 12.99
CA CYS A 155 2.22 5.87 13.37
C CYS A 155 1.85 5.44 14.79
N ASN A 156 1.82 6.34 15.77
CA ASN A 156 1.59 6.01 17.19
C ASN A 156 2.48 4.85 17.68
N SER A 157 3.79 4.90 17.38
CA SER A 157 4.78 3.84 17.66
C SER A 157 4.55 2.51 16.92
N ARG A 158 3.52 2.37 16.09
CA ARG A 158 3.33 1.19 15.25
C ARG A 158 4.11 1.34 13.95
N PRO A 159 4.93 0.36 13.55
CA PRO A 159 5.66 0.42 12.28
C PRO A 159 4.73 0.58 11.09
N VAL A 160 5.12 1.48 10.18
CA VAL A 160 4.52 1.63 8.85
C VAL A 160 5.52 1.08 7.83
N ALA A 161 5.04 0.23 6.92
CA ALA A 161 5.88 -0.35 5.88
C ALA A 161 6.32 0.76 4.91
N VAL A 162 7.61 1.10 4.92
CA VAL A 162 8.21 2.06 4.00
C VAL A 162 8.98 1.33 2.90
N ARG A 163 8.83 1.81 1.67
CA ARG A 163 9.57 1.34 0.50
C ARG A 163 10.57 2.41 0.10
N ARG A 164 11.83 2.01 -0.09
CA ARG A 164 12.81 2.86 -0.77
C ARG A 164 12.59 2.76 -2.27
N LEU A 165 12.43 3.89 -2.93
CA LEU A 165 12.32 3.99 -4.37
C LEU A 165 13.67 4.42 -4.96
N PRO A 166 13.87 4.22 -6.28
CA PRO A 166 15.02 4.81 -6.95
C PRO A 166 15.06 6.34 -6.73
N PRO A 167 16.26 6.92 -6.55
CA PRO A 167 16.41 8.33 -6.24
C PRO A 167 16.03 9.21 -7.44
N VAL A 168 15.70 10.47 -7.16
CA VAL A 168 15.36 11.51 -8.14
C VAL A 168 16.35 12.68 -8.05
N LEU A 169 16.25 13.66 -8.96
CA LEU A 169 17.16 14.80 -9.06
C LEU A 169 18.61 14.33 -9.29
N ASP A 170 18.83 13.64 -10.41
CA ASP A 170 20.13 13.09 -10.80
C ASP A 170 20.73 12.16 -9.71
N GLY A 171 19.85 11.46 -8.98
CA GLY A 171 20.25 10.54 -7.91
C GLY A 171 20.58 11.19 -6.56
N ARG A 172 20.44 12.52 -6.43
CA ARG A 172 20.81 13.26 -5.21
C ARG A 172 19.80 13.10 -4.08
N ARG A 173 18.52 13.04 -4.40
CA ARG A 173 17.43 12.93 -3.41
C ARG A 173 17.00 11.48 -3.29
N ALA A 174 17.23 10.90 -2.11
CA ALA A 174 16.71 9.57 -1.79
C ALA A 174 15.18 9.65 -1.69
N LEU A 175 14.47 8.65 -2.21
CA LEU A 175 13.01 8.66 -2.31
C LEU A 175 12.40 7.51 -1.51
N TYR A 176 11.33 7.80 -0.77
CA TYR A 176 10.63 6.82 0.05
C TYR A 176 9.12 6.95 -0.15
N ALA A 177 8.42 5.82 -0.06
CA ALA A 177 6.97 5.76 -0.16
C ALA A 177 6.38 4.86 0.92
N PHE A 178 5.21 5.24 1.43
CA PHE A 178 4.35 4.36 2.23
C PHE A 178 2.89 4.59 1.86
N ASP A 179 2.05 3.64 2.24
CA ASP A 179 0.61 3.73 2.09
C ASP A 179 -0.10 3.31 3.36
N LEU A 180 -1.23 3.97 3.65
CA LEU A 180 -2.14 3.65 4.73
C LEU A 180 -3.46 3.18 4.11
N SER A 181 -4.00 2.07 4.63
CA SER A 181 -5.21 1.45 4.08
C SER A 181 -6.47 2.30 4.25
N GLU A 182 -6.46 3.22 5.22
CA GLU A 182 -7.56 4.13 5.50
C GLU A 182 -7.02 5.56 5.64
N PRO A 183 -7.81 6.58 5.27
CA PRO A 183 -7.40 7.96 5.47
C PRO A 183 -7.14 8.24 6.95
N THR A 184 -5.95 8.74 7.26
CA THR A 184 -5.42 8.91 8.60
C THR A 184 -4.98 10.35 8.81
N ALA A 185 -5.33 10.94 9.95
CA ALA A 185 -5.02 12.31 10.30
C ALA A 185 -3.70 12.45 11.07
N GLY A 186 -3.14 13.65 11.11
CA GLY A 186 -1.95 13.97 11.92
C GLY A 186 -0.67 13.71 11.16
N ARG A 187 0.33 13.11 11.82
CA ARG A 187 1.68 12.92 11.25
C ARG A 187 2.30 11.60 11.65
N VAL A 188 3.10 11.04 10.75
CA VAL A 188 3.97 9.91 11.09
C VAL A 188 5.29 10.41 11.64
N THR A 189 5.86 9.64 12.55
CA THR A 189 7.24 9.83 13.03
C THR A 189 8.18 9.10 12.10
N VAL A 190 9.21 9.79 11.62
CA VAL A 190 10.24 9.24 10.74
C VAL A 190 11.56 9.25 11.48
N THR A 191 12.16 8.07 11.64
CA THR A 191 13.52 7.96 12.16
C THR A 191 14.49 8.00 11.00
N VAL A 192 15.39 8.97 11.02
CA VAL A 192 16.41 9.18 9.97
C VAL A 192 17.81 9.03 10.51
N VAL A 193 18.75 8.66 9.64
CA VAL A 193 20.19 8.67 9.91
C VAL A 193 20.81 9.82 9.13
N ARG A 194 21.50 10.73 9.83
CA ARG A 194 22.27 11.84 9.25
C ARG A 194 23.72 11.77 9.76
N GLY A 195 24.63 11.38 8.87
CA GLY A 195 26.00 11.03 9.26
C GLY A 195 26.01 9.84 10.23
N ARG A 196 26.50 10.06 11.46
CA ARG A 196 26.56 9.03 12.52
C ARG A 196 25.47 9.15 13.58
N VAL A 197 24.55 10.10 13.45
CA VAL A 197 23.48 10.33 14.43
C VAL A 197 22.12 9.91 13.86
N THR A 198 21.26 9.44 14.76
CA THR A 198 19.85 9.22 14.46
C THR A 198 19.05 10.45 14.90
N ALA A 199 18.09 10.86 14.09
CA ALA A 199 17.18 11.96 14.40
C ALA A 199 15.72 11.53 14.16
N THR A 200 14.81 12.30 14.73
CA THR A 200 13.37 12.16 14.54
C THR A 200 12.87 13.34 13.72
N GLU A 201 12.16 13.01 12.65
CA GLU A 201 11.49 13.94 11.75
C GLU A 201 10.01 13.55 11.62
N HIS A 202 9.23 14.34 10.89
CA HIS A 202 7.80 14.08 10.71
C HIS A 202 7.36 14.27 9.26
N VAL A 203 6.36 13.48 8.85
CA VAL A 203 5.63 13.68 7.59
C VAL A 203 4.16 13.84 7.92
N GLU A 204 3.60 14.97 7.49
CA GLU A 204 2.18 15.28 7.67
C GLU A 204 1.30 14.40 6.77
N LEU A 205 0.18 13.96 7.30
CA LEU A 205 -0.79 13.11 6.61
C LEU A 205 -1.95 13.94 6.04
N LEU A 206 -2.58 13.43 4.98
CA LEU A 206 -3.66 14.14 4.30
C LEU A 206 -4.87 14.32 5.21
N GLY A 207 -5.18 13.33 6.06
CA GLY A 207 -6.40 13.31 6.85
C GLY A 207 -6.51 14.38 7.93
N GLY A 208 -5.54 15.30 8.08
CA GLY A 208 -5.50 16.31 9.15
C GLY A 208 -6.78 17.15 9.32
N HIS A 209 -7.62 17.27 8.29
CA HIS A 209 -8.90 17.98 8.31
C HIS A 209 -10.13 17.10 8.64
N LEU A 210 -9.96 15.77 8.76
CA LEU A 210 -11.06 14.83 8.99
C LEU A 210 -11.16 14.46 10.48
N ARG A 211 -12.07 15.11 11.21
CA ARG A 211 -12.20 15.05 12.69
C ARG A 211 -12.59 13.68 13.29
N HIS A 212 -12.89 12.66 12.48
CA HIS A 212 -13.44 11.37 12.95
C HIS A 212 -12.69 10.14 12.41
N LYS A 213 -11.44 10.30 11.95
CA LYS A 213 -10.65 9.19 11.41
C LYS A 213 -9.53 8.75 12.34
N ALA A 214 -8.96 7.58 12.04
CA ALA A 214 -7.70 7.13 12.62
C ALA A 214 -6.68 8.29 12.55
N SER A 215 -5.85 8.43 13.59
CA SER A 215 -4.90 9.53 13.68
C SER A 215 -3.57 9.05 14.21
N CYS A 216 -2.48 9.50 13.58
CA CYS A 216 -1.12 9.40 14.09
C CYS A 216 -0.77 10.70 14.84
N ARG A 217 -0.26 10.59 16.06
CA ARG A 217 0.08 11.72 16.93
C ARG A 217 1.58 11.82 17.15
#